data_AF-A0AAE6WSI3-F1
#
_entry.id   AF-A0AAE6WSI3-F1
#
_cell.length_a   1.000
_cell.length_b   1.000
_cell.length_c   1.000
_cell.angle_alpha   90.00
_cell.angle_beta   90.00
_cell.angle_gamma   90.00
#
_symmetry.space_group_name_H-M   'P 1'
#
loop_
_entity.id
_entity.type
_entity.pdbx_description
1 polymer ?
#
loop_
_entity_poly.entity_id
_entity_poly.type
_entity_poly.pdbx_seq_one_letter_code
_entity_poly.pdbx_strand_id
1 'polypeptide(L)'
;MILGLTGGIASGKSTVAAMLRERGVTVIDADLIAREVVEVGKPAYNGIVKYFGTSVLDETGALNRAVLGEMIFSDREKRMVLNEIVHPEVRKEMRLQATLAQERGERLVFMDIPLLYESKLTYMVDRVVVVYVPESVQFIRLMERDEFDEEQAKKRLRAQMNIEEKRKLANYVIDNQGSRSDTQKQVDDLVTSLLAEIIP
;
A
#
# COMPACT_ATOMS: atom_id res chain seq x y z
N MET A 1 -2.43 -17.65 -6.08
CA MET A 1 -2.93 -17.06 -4.81
C MET A 1 -2.47 -15.61 -4.76
N ILE A 2 -3.39 -14.71 -4.43
CA ILE A 2 -3.14 -13.28 -4.27
C ILE A 2 -3.12 -12.97 -2.76
N LEU A 3 -2.03 -12.42 -2.26
CA LEU A 3 -1.88 -12.04 -0.85
C LEU A 3 -1.86 -10.52 -0.69
N GLY A 4 -2.52 -10.00 0.34
CA GLY A 4 -2.39 -8.60 0.73
C GLY A 4 -1.20 -8.42 1.67
N LEU A 5 -0.19 -7.65 1.26
CA LEU A 5 0.86 -7.19 2.16
C LEU A 5 0.42 -5.86 2.77
N THR A 6 0.33 -5.81 4.09
CA THR A 6 -0.01 -4.59 4.82
C THR A 6 0.85 -4.46 6.07
N GLY A 7 0.70 -3.35 6.79
CA GLY A 7 1.47 -3.08 7.99
C GLY A 7 1.10 -1.72 8.55
N GLY A 8 1.62 -1.42 9.73
CA GLY A 8 1.53 -0.07 10.28
C GLY A 8 2.61 0.85 9.70
N ILE A 9 2.47 2.16 9.90
CA ILE A 9 3.52 3.13 9.59
C ILE A 9 4.84 2.73 10.26
N ALA A 10 5.96 2.90 9.56
CA ALA A 10 7.29 2.53 10.04
C ALA A 10 7.48 1.06 10.47
N SER A 11 6.58 0.15 10.06
CA SER A 11 6.72 -1.31 10.29
C SER A 11 7.83 -1.96 9.48
N GLY A 12 8.31 -1.31 8.41
CA GLY A 12 9.28 -1.89 7.47
C GLY A 12 8.66 -2.76 6.39
N LYS A 13 7.37 -2.54 6.08
CA LYS A 13 6.65 -3.18 4.96
C LYS A 13 7.40 -3.12 3.63
N SER A 14 8.02 -1.99 3.30
CA SER A 14 8.82 -1.83 2.07
C SER A 14 10.04 -2.76 2.03
N THR A 15 10.66 -3.03 3.18
CA THR A 15 11.76 -4.00 3.30
C THR A 15 11.28 -5.40 2.97
N VAL A 16 10.13 -5.81 3.51
CA VAL A 16 9.51 -7.11 3.21
C VAL A 16 9.10 -7.21 1.75
N ALA A 17 8.49 -6.15 1.19
CA ALA A 17 8.14 -6.08 -0.22
C ALA A 17 9.39 -6.23 -1.13
N ALA A 18 10.51 -5.61 -0.77
CA ALA A 18 11.77 -5.78 -1.49
C ALA A 18 12.30 -7.22 -1.39
N MET A 19 12.29 -7.82 -0.20
CA MET A 19 12.69 -9.22 -0.01
C MET A 19 11.83 -10.20 -0.84
N LEU A 20 10.53 -9.96 -0.96
CA LEU A 20 9.65 -10.75 -1.84
C LEU A 20 10.05 -10.60 -3.32
N ARG A 21 10.30 -9.36 -3.78
CA ARG A 21 10.77 -9.10 -5.15
C ARG A 21 12.11 -9.77 -5.46
N GLU A 22 13.06 -9.75 -4.52
CA GLU A 22 14.35 -10.43 -4.63
C GLU A 22 14.22 -11.95 -4.85
N ARG A 23 13.08 -12.54 -4.45
CA ARG A 23 12.75 -13.96 -4.64
C ARG A 23 11.97 -14.24 -5.92
N GLY A 24 11.82 -13.24 -6.79
CA GLY A 24 11.04 -13.35 -8.02
C GLY A 24 9.52 -13.37 -7.81
N VAL A 25 9.04 -12.98 -6.62
CA VAL A 25 7.60 -12.86 -6.36
C VAL A 25 7.12 -11.50 -6.86
N THR A 26 6.06 -11.49 -7.68
CA THR A 26 5.44 -10.23 -8.09
C THR A 26 4.81 -9.52 -6.90
N VAL A 27 5.19 -8.26 -6.71
CA VAL A 27 4.61 -7.35 -5.70
C VAL A 27 4.03 -6.13 -6.40
N ILE A 28 2.70 -6.09 -6.46
CA ILE A 28 1.87 -5.02 -7.03
C ILE A 28 1.78 -3.90 -6.00
N ASP A 29 2.31 -2.73 -6.32
CA ASP A 29 2.38 -1.59 -5.39
C ASP A 29 1.20 -0.64 -5.59
N ALA A 30 0.29 -0.58 -4.61
CA ALA A 30 -0.89 0.26 -4.71
C ALA A 30 -0.57 1.76 -4.69
N ASP A 31 0.51 2.17 -4.02
CA ASP A 31 0.93 3.58 -3.95
C ASP A 31 1.56 4.02 -5.27
N LEU A 32 2.32 3.14 -5.92
CA LEU A 32 2.84 3.37 -7.27
C LEU A 32 1.68 3.49 -8.28
N ILE A 33 0.75 2.54 -8.26
CA ILE A 33 -0.42 2.54 -9.14
C ILE A 33 -1.25 3.82 -8.94
N ALA A 34 -1.46 4.27 -7.70
CA ALA A 34 -2.17 5.52 -7.42
C ALA A 34 -1.50 6.76 -8.05
N ARG A 35 -0.20 6.70 -8.35
CA ARG A 35 0.52 7.76 -9.06
C ARG A 35 0.38 7.62 -10.58
N GLU A 36 0.40 6.41 -11.10
CA GLU A 36 0.35 6.09 -12.53
C GLU A 36 -1.06 6.28 -13.13
N VAL A 37 -2.12 5.93 -12.40
CA VAL A 37 -3.50 6.03 -12.91
C VAL A 37 -3.95 7.47 -13.15
N VAL A 38 -3.24 8.44 -12.57
CA VAL A 38 -3.50 9.89 -12.74
C VAL A 38 -2.53 10.56 -13.71
N GLU A 39 -1.74 9.79 -14.47
CA GLU A 39 -0.90 10.32 -15.54
C GLU A 39 -1.74 10.85 -16.71
N VAL A 40 -1.15 11.77 -17.48
CA VAL A 40 -1.81 12.44 -18.60
C VAL A 40 -2.43 11.42 -19.56
N GLY A 41 -3.70 11.64 -19.91
CA GLY A 41 -4.46 10.78 -20.81
C GLY A 41 -5.13 9.56 -20.15
N LYS A 42 -4.84 9.27 -18.88
CA LYS A 42 -5.52 8.19 -18.14
C LYS A 42 -6.95 8.59 -17.71
N PRO A 43 -7.85 7.63 -17.45
CA PRO A 43 -9.22 7.93 -17.04
C PRO A 43 -9.32 8.79 -15.77
N ALA A 44 -8.52 8.50 -14.73
CA ALA A 44 -8.55 9.29 -13.50
C ALA A 44 -8.04 10.72 -13.72
N TYR A 45 -6.99 10.90 -14.53
CA TYR A 45 -6.53 12.24 -14.93
C TYR A 45 -7.66 13.06 -15.57
N ASN A 46 -8.35 12.48 -16.55
CA ASN A 46 -9.46 13.17 -17.24
C ASN A 46 -10.60 13.51 -16.28
N GLY A 47 -10.93 12.61 -15.36
CA GLY A 47 -11.94 12.85 -14.32
C GLY A 47 -11.55 14.00 -13.38
N ILE A 48 -10.29 14.04 -12.96
CA ILE A 48 -9.75 15.10 -12.09
C ILE A 48 -9.82 16.45 -12.82
N VAL A 49 -9.30 16.55 -14.04
CA VAL A 49 -9.33 17.80 -14.82
C VAL A 49 -10.75 18.28 -15.06
N LYS A 50 -11.68 17.36 -15.34
CA LYS A 50 -13.10 17.69 -15.55
C LYS A 50 -13.75 18.31 -14.32
N TYR A 51 -13.41 17.84 -13.11
CA TYR A 51 -14.02 18.33 -11.87
C TYR A 51 -13.29 19.55 -11.30
N PHE A 52 -11.96 19.48 -11.21
CA PHE A 52 -11.14 20.51 -10.57
C PHE A 52 -10.72 21.64 -11.53
N GLY A 53 -10.93 21.47 -12.84
CA GLY A 53 -10.51 22.42 -13.86
C GLY A 53 -9.03 22.30 -14.21
N THR A 54 -8.54 23.22 -15.03
CA THR A 54 -7.13 23.26 -15.44
C THR A 54 -6.19 23.90 -14.41
N SER A 55 -6.73 24.46 -13.32
CA SER A 55 -5.94 25.05 -12.24
C SER A 55 -5.14 24.04 -11.43
N VAL A 56 -5.48 22.74 -11.52
CA VAL A 56 -4.69 21.64 -10.93
C VAL A 56 -3.56 21.15 -11.84
N LEU A 57 -3.33 21.79 -12.98
CA LEU A 57 -2.28 21.41 -13.93
C LEU A 57 -1.03 22.29 -13.75
N ASP A 58 0.13 21.71 -14.03
CA ASP A 58 1.38 22.45 -14.20
C ASP A 58 1.56 22.92 -15.67
N GLU A 59 2.68 23.59 -15.94
CA GLU A 59 3.01 24.15 -17.26
C GLU A 59 3.14 23.08 -18.35
N THR A 60 3.38 21.81 -17.98
CA THR A 60 3.49 20.67 -18.91
C THR A 60 2.14 20.02 -19.19
N GLY A 61 1.08 20.43 -18.48
CA GLY A 61 -0.24 19.80 -18.53
C GLY A 61 -0.36 18.56 -17.64
N ALA A 62 0.64 18.23 -16.83
CA ALA A 62 0.54 17.19 -15.82
C ALA A 62 -0.13 17.72 -14.55
N LEU A 63 -0.59 16.83 -13.67
CA LEU A 63 -1.21 17.25 -12.41
C LEU A 63 -0.17 17.86 -11.46
N ASN A 64 -0.39 19.11 -11.08
CA ASN A 64 0.30 19.75 -9.99
C ASN A 64 -0.19 19.16 -8.65
N ARG A 65 0.53 18.16 -8.14
CA ARG A 65 0.17 17.42 -6.93
C ARG A 65 0.15 18.31 -5.67
N ALA A 66 0.99 19.35 -5.62
CA ALA A 66 1.02 20.27 -4.48
C ALA A 66 -0.28 21.08 -4.43
N VAL A 67 -0.67 21.66 -5.56
CA VAL A 67 -1.90 22.47 -5.69
C VAL A 67 -3.15 21.61 -5.47
N LEU A 68 -3.22 20.42 -6.07
CA LEU A 68 -4.32 19.48 -5.83
C LEU A 68 -4.37 19.04 -4.37
N GLY A 69 -3.21 18.77 -3.77
CA GLY A 69 -3.06 18.38 -2.37
C GLY A 69 -3.57 19.44 -1.39
N GLU A 70 -3.25 20.70 -1.61
CA GLU A 70 -3.72 21.82 -0.79
C GLU A 70 -5.25 21.98 -0.87
N MET A 71 -5.81 21.86 -2.09
CA MET A 71 -7.26 21.93 -2.31
C MET A 71 -8.03 20.84 -1.56
N ILE A 72 -7.56 19.59 -1.63
CA ILE A 72 -8.23 18.48 -0.92
C ILE A 72 -7.91 18.44 0.57
N PHE A 73 -6.81 19.05 1.01
CA PHE A 73 -6.46 19.11 2.42
C PHE A 73 -7.41 20.03 3.18
N SER A 74 -7.76 21.17 2.59
CA SER A 74 -8.66 22.17 3.15
C SER A 74 -10.15 21.82 2.98
N ASP A 75 -10.50 20.95 2.04
CA ASP A 75 -11.89 20.66 1.67
C ASP A 75 -12.18 19.15 1.64
N ARG A 76 -13.06 18.70 2.55
CA ARG A 76 -13.45 17.30 2.69
C ARG A 76 -14.26 16.81 1.48
N GLU A 77 -15.14 17.63 0.90
CA GLU A 77 -15.96 17.24 -0.23
C GLU A 77 -15.10 17.02 -1.47
N LYS A 78 -14.17 17.95 -1.73
CA LYS A 78 -13.18 17.78 -2.81
C LYS A 78 -12.34 16.52 -2.64
N ARG A 79 -11.92 16.21 -1.40
CA ARG A 79 -11.18 14.98 -1.12
C ARG A 79 -12.00 13.73 -1.41
N MET A 80 -13.30 13.72 -1.08
CA MET A 80 -14.18 12.60 -1.40
C MET A 80 -14.31 12.42 -2.91
N VAL A 81 -14.53 13.49 -3.66
CA VAL A 81 -14.64 13.42 -5.13
C VAL A 81 -13.34 12.92 -5.76
N LEU A 82 -12.17 13.42 -5.32
CA LEU A 82 -10.88 12.90 -5.80
C LEU A 82 -10.77 11.39 -5.56
N ASN A 83 -11.11 10.92 -4.36
CA ASN A 83 -11.07 9.51 -4.01
C ASN A 83 -12.05 8.67 -4.86
N GLU A 84 -13.24 9.19 -5.15
CA GLU A 84 -14.23 8.53 -6.02
C GLU A 84 -13.74 8.40 -7.46
N ILE A 85 -12.95 9.35 -7.96
CA ILE A 85 -12.33 9.28 -9.29
C ILE A 85 -11.16 8.30 -9.30
N VAL A 86 -10.28 8.36 -8.30
CA VAL A 86 -8.99 7.63 -8.31
C VAL A 86 -9.14 6.18 -7.85
N HIS A 87 -9.88 5.91 -6.77
CA HIS A 87 -9.92 4.56 -6.18
C HIS A 87 -10.43 3.47 -7.13
N PRO A 88 -11.46 3.69 -7.96
CA PRO A 88 -11.89 2.67 -8.93
C PRO A 88 -10.79 2.31 -9.93
N GLU A 89 -10.04 3.29 -10.43
CA GLU A 89 -8.96 3.06 -11.39
C GLU A 89 -7.78 2.34 -10.74
N VAL A 90 -7.41 2.69 -9.50
CA VAL A 90 -6.38 1.96 -8.74
C VAL A 90 -6.77 0.49 -8.57
N ARG A 91 -8.01 0.22 -8.13
CA ARG A 91 -8.50 -1.15 -7.92
C ARG A 91 -8.60 -1.95 -9.22
N LYS A 92 -8.88 -1.27 -10.33
CA LYS A 92 -8.94 -1.89 -11.66
C LYS A 92 -7.54 -2.29 -12.12
N GLU A 93 -6.56 -1.39 -11.99
CA GLU A 93 -5.18 -1.63 -12.38
C GLU A 93 -4.54 -2.73 -11.51
N MET A 94 -4.75 -2.72 -10.19
CA MET A 94 -4.27 -3.79 -9.31
C MET A 94 -4.82 -5.17 -9.71
N ARG A 95 -6.12 -5.24 -10.04
CA ARG A 95 -6.74 -6.50 -10.51
C ARG A 95 -6.15 -6.94 -11.84
N LEU A 96 -5.96 -6.01 -12.78
CA LEU A 96 -5.35 -6.30 -14.07
C LEU A 96 -3.94 -6.87 -13.90
N GLN A 97 -3.08 -6.21 -13.12
CA GLN A 97 -1.72 -6.68 -12.87
C GLN A 97 -1.69 -8.05 -12.19
N ALA A 98 -2.62 -8.32 -11.26
CA ALA A 98 -2.73 -9.62 -10.62
C ALA A 98 -3.16 -10.71 -11.60
N THR A 99 -4.17 -10.45 -12.44
CA THR A 99 -4.60 -11.37 -13.50
C THR A 99 -3.46 -11.67 -14.47
N LEU A 100 -2.74 -10.64 -14.93
CA LEU A 100 -1.59 -10.82 -15.83
C LEU A 100 -0.47 -11.66 -15.19
N ALA A 101 -0.21 -11.50 -13.89
CA ALA A 101 0.75 -12.34 -13.18
C ALA A 101 0.30 -13.80 -13.11
N GLN A 102 -0.98 -14.05 -12.83
CA GLN A 102 -1.55 -15.40 -12.83
C GLN A 102 -1.50 -16.05 -14.22
N GLU A 103 -1.79 -15.30 -15.28
CA GLU A 103 -1.69 -15.77 -16.67
C GLU A 103 -0.25 -16.12 -17.08
N ARG A 104 0.76 -15.47 -16.50
CA ARG A 104 2.17 -15.86 -16.63
C ARG A 104 2.54 -17.13 -15.86
N GLY A 105 1.60 -17.74 -15.15
CA GLY A 105 1.81 -18.94 -14.33
C GLY A 105 2.38 -18.65 -12.94
N GLU A 106 2.37 -17.39 -12.49
CA GLU A 106 2.85 -17.04 -11.16
C GLU A 106 1.89 -17.57 -10.09
N ARG A 107 2.42 -18.38 -9.17
CA ARG A 107 1.63 -19.04 -8.12
C ARG A 107 1.31 -18.10 -6.97
N LEU A 108 2.21 -17.16 -6.69
CA LEU A 108 2.10 -16.18 -5.61
C LEU A 108 2.23 -14.77 -6.17
N VAL A 109 1.29 -13.92 -5.80
CA VAL A 109 1.29 -12.49 -6.12
C VAL A 109 0.96 -11.74 -4.84
N PHE A 110 1.71 -10.70 -4.51
CA PHE A 110 1.41 -9.84 -3.38
C PHE A 110 0.89 -8.49 -3.86
N MET A 111 -0.18 -8.01 -3.26
CA MET A 111 -0.65 -6.63 -3.37
C MET A 111 -0.18 -5.86 -2.14
N ASP A 112 0.76 -4.94 -2.34
CA ASP A 112 1.25 -4.06 -1.30
C ASP A 112 0.28 -2.90 -1.06
N ILE A 113 -0.51 -3.00 0.02
CA ILE A 113 -1.61 -2.09 0.34
C ILE A 113 -1.48 -1.65 1.82
N PRO A 114 -0.86 -0.48 2.09
CA PRO A 114 -0.64 0.01 3.46
C PRO A 114 -1.93 0.13 4.29
N LEU A 115 -3.02 0.57 3.65
CA LEU A 115 -4.32 0.82 4.28
C LEU A 115 -5.36 -0.25 3.92
N LEU A 116 -4.94 -1.52 3.81
CA LEU A 116 -5.78 -2.63 3.34
C LEU A 116 -7.10 -2.74 4.11
N TYR A 117 -7.02 -2.74 5.45
CA TYR A 117 -8.19 -2.89 6.32
C TYR A 117 -9.00 -1.60 6.38
N GLU A 118 -8.33 -0.46 6.52
CA GLU A 118 -8.92 0.87 6.61
C GLU A 118 -9.73 1.20 5.34
N SER A 119 -9.22 0.75 4.18
CA SER A 119 -9.86 0.93 2.87
C SER A 119 -10.86 -0.18 2.52
N LYS A 120 -11.06 -1.16 3.42
CA LYS A 120 -11.93 -2.33 3.24
C LYS A 120 -11.62 -3.10 1.94
N LEU A 121 -10.35 -3.26 1.61
CA LEU A 121 -9.86 -3.90 0.38
C LEU A 121 -9.54 -5.39 0.55
N THR A 122 -9.90 -5.99 1.68
CA THR A 122 -9.66 -7.42 1.95
C THR A 122 -10.33 -8.34 0.93
N TYR A 123 -11.41 -7.91 0.28
CA TYR A 123 -12.06 -8.67 -0.80
C TYR A 123 -11.21 -8.83 -2.07
N MET A 124 -10.09 -8.08 -2.19
CA MET A 124 -9.19 -8.15 -3.35
C MET A 124 -8.13 -9.24 -3.23
N VAL A 125 -8.00 -9.88 -2.06
CA VAL A 125 -6.91 -10.80 -1.75
C VAL A 125 -7.45 -12.07 -1.08
N ASP A 126 -6.75 -13.20 -1.26
CA ASP A 126 -7.12 -14.49 -0.68
C ASP A 126 -6.73 -14.56 0.80
N ARG A 127 -5.56 -14.01 1.15
CA ARG A 127 -4.97 -13.99 2.49
C ARG A 127 -4.22 -12.70 2.76
N VAL A 128 -4.08 -12.33 4.03
CA VAL A 128 -3.39 -11.10 4.46
C VAL A 128 -2.14 -11.43 5.25
N VAL A 129 -1.05 -10.74 4.90
CA VAL A 129 0.23 -10.74 5.60
C VAL A 129 0.45 -9.37 6.21
N VAL A 130 0.61 -9.32 7.53
CA VAL A 130 0.91 -8.08 8.26
C VAL A 130 2.39 -8.05 8.63
N VAL A 131 3.08 -7.00 8.19
CA VAL A 131 4.41 -6.66 8.71
C VAL A 131 4.23 -5.90 10.01
N TYR A 132 4.76 -6.49 11.08
CA TYR A 132 4.47 -6.10 12.45
C TYR A 132 5.72 -5.60 13.16
N VAL A 133 5.54 -4.49 13.88
CA VAL A 133 6.35 -4.08 15.03
C VAL A 133 5.42 -3.40 16.04
N PRO A 134 5.71 -3.41 17.35
CA PRO A 134 4.91 -2.72 18.35
C PRO A 134 4.83 -1.22 18.09
N GLU A 135 3.75 -0.58 18.55
CA GLU A 135 3.52 0.86 18.37
C GLU A 135 4.68 1.72 18.88
N SER A 136 5.32 1.33 19.98
CA SER A 136 6.52 2.00 20.51
C SER A 136 7.69 2.00 19.52
N VAL A 137 7.91 0.89 18.82
CA VAL A 137 8.94 0.77 17.78
C VAL A 137 8.54 1.54 16.53
N GLN A 138 7.25 1.52 16.15
CA GLN A 138 6.76 2.35 15.04
C GLN A 138 7.01 3.83 15.31
N PHE A 139 6.75 4.29 16.53
CA PHE A 139 6.97 5.67 16.94
C PHE A 139 8.44 6.06 16.85
N ILE A 140 9.35 5.26 17.44
CA ILE A 140 10.80 5.54 17.40
C ILE A 140 11.28 5.61 15.94
N ARG A 141 10.96 4.61 15.12
CA ARG A 141 11.37 4.58 13.71
C ARG A 141 10.77 5.72 12.89
N LEU A 142 9.55 6.15 13.20
CA LEU A 142 8.89 7.26 12.53
C LEU A 142 9.60 8.59 12.85
N MET A 143 9.98 8.80 14.11
CA MET A 143 10.73 9.98 14.56
C MET A 143 12.16 10.01 14.00
N GLU A 144 12.81 8.86 13.82
CA GLU A 144 14.15 8.78 13.23
C GLU A 144 14.16 9.00 11.72
N ARG A 145 13.13 8.50 11.02
CA ARG A 145 13.04 8.58 9.56
C ARG A 145 12.57 9.94 9.07
N ASP A 146 11.61 10.54 9.77
CA ASP A 146 10.95 11.76 9.35
C ASP A 146 11.20 12.89 10.38
N GLU A 147 11.41 14.12 9.93
CA GLU A 147 11.60 15.30 10.79
C GLU A 147 10.28 15.81 11.40
N PHE A 148 9.49 14.90 11.96
CA PHE A 148 8.21 15.24 12.60
C PHE A 148 8.39 15.58 14.07
N ASP A 149 7.52 16.46 14.57
CA ASP A 149 7.31 16.58 16.01
C ASP A 149 6.52 15.36 16.55
N GLU A 150 6.56 15.17 17.86
CA GLU A 150 5.91 14.03 18.53
C GLU A 150 4.40 13.98 18.28
N GLU A 151 3.73 15.13 18.21
CA GLU A 151 2.27 15.19 17.99
C GLU A 151 1.90 14.82 16.54
N GLN A 152 2.71 15.22 15.58
CA GLN A 152 2.61 14.83 14.18
C GLN A 152 2.82 13.32 14.00
N ALA A 153 3.78 12.72 14.70
CA ALA A 153 3.99 11.28 14.69
C ALA A 153 2.79 10.52 15.30
N LYS A 154 2.30 10.94 16.48
CA LYS A 154 1.10 10.36 17.11
C LYS A 154 -0.14 10.48 16.24
N LYS A 155 -0.35 11.61 15.58
CA LYS A 155 -1.48 11.82 14.66
C LYS A 155 -1.46 10.84 13.50
N ARG A 156 -0.28 10.52 12.96
CA ARG A 156 -0.12 9.53 11.88
C ARG A 156 -0.36 8.10 12.36
N LEU A 157 0.10 7.75 13.56
CA LEU A 157 -0.19 6.45 14.17
C LEU A 157 -1.69 6.25 14.37
N ARG A 158 -2.38 7.25 14.95
CA ARG A 158 -3.83 7.22 15.20
C ARG A 158 -4.70 7.24 13.94
N ALA A 159 -4.15 7.65 12.80
CA ALA A 159 -4.87 7.64 11.52
C ALA A 159 -4.97 6.25 10.90
N GLN A 160 -4.22 5.27 11.42
CA GLN A 160 -4.24 3.88 10.97
C GLN A 160 -4.92 2.99 12.01
N MET A 161 -5.38 1.81 11.59
CA MET A 161 -5.85 0.78 12.50
C MET A 161 -4.71 0.39 13.46
N ASN A 162 -5.04 0.18 14.73
CA ASN A 162 -4.07 -0.24 15.75
C ASN A 162 -3.33 -1.51 15.28
N ILE A 163 -2.01 -1.54 15.44
CA ILE A 163 -1.18 -2.61 14.88
C ILE A 163 -1.43 -3.98 15.53
N GLU A 164 -1.83 -4.01 16.81
CA GLU A 164 -2.20 -5.25 17.50
C GLU A 164 -3.52 -5.81 16.98
N GLU A 165 -4.50 -4.93 16.71
CA GLU A 165 -5.76 -5.33 16.09
C GLU A 165 -5.53 -5.81 14.66
N LYS A 166 -4.73 -5.07 13.88
CA LYS A 166 -4.35 -5.43 12.51
C LYS A 166 -3.67 -6.80 12.47
N ARG A 167 -2.76 -7.08 13.40
CA ARG A 167 -2.08 -8.38 13.53
C ARG A 167 -3.05 -9.53 13.80
N LYS A 168 -4.07 -9.32 14.65
CA LYS A 168 -5.08 -10.35 14.97
C LYS A 168 -5.97 -10.73 13.78
N LEU A 169 -6.17 -9.81 12.83
CA LEU A 169 -6.97 -10.03 11.63
C LEU A 169 -6.17 -10.69 10.49
N ALA A 170 -4.86 -10.85 10.64
CA ALA A 170 -3.98 -11.34 9.60
C ALA A 170 -3.98 -12.88 9.52
N ASN A 171 -3.77 -13.41 8.33
CA ASN A 171 -3.48 -14.84 8.16
C ASN A 171 -2.03 -15.16 8.54
N TYR A 172 -1.12 -14.24 8.23
CA TYR A 172 0.30 -14.37 8.53
C TYR A 172 0.85 -13.06 9.09
N VAL A 173 1.89 -13.19 9.91
CA VAL A 173 2.58 -12.07 10.54
C VAL A 173 4.07 -12.23 10.26
N ILE A 174 4.70 -11.15 9.80
CA ILE A 174 6.16 -11.03 9.72
C ILE A 174 6.58 -10.06 10.80
N ASP A 175 7.24 -10.56 11.83
CA ASP A 175 7.80 -9.75 12.92
C ASP A 175 9.11 -9.10 12.45
N ASN A 176 9.11 -7.78 12.36
CA ASN A 176 10.25 -6.98 11.90
C ASN A 176 10.93 -6.19 13.03
N GLN A 177 10.83 -6.69 14.28
CA GLN A 177 11.57 -6.16 15.44
C GLN A 177 13.03 -6.63 15.47
N GLY A 178 13.31 -7.83 14.96
CA GLY A 178 14.62 -8.47 14.97
C GLY A 178 15.60 -7.89 13.94
N SER A 179 16.65 -8.66 13.66
CA SER A 179 17.60 -8.30 12.62
C SER A 179 17.00 -8.45 11.22
N ARG A 180 17.60 -7.81 10.22
CA ARG A 180 17.21 -8.00 8.81
C ARG A 180 17.25 -9.47 8.40
N SER A 181 18.18 -10.26 8.96
CA SER A 181 18.29 -11.70 8.70
C SER A 181 17.11 -12.49 9.28
N ASP A 182 16.60 -12.09 10.45
CA ASP A 182 15.44 -12.73 11.08
C ASP A 182 14.17 -12.48 10.24
N THR A 183 14.00 -11.24 9.75
CA THR A 183 12.91 -10.90 8.83
C THR A 183 13.05 -11.66 7.52
N GLN A 184 14.26 -11.77 6.97
CA GLN A 184 14.52 -12.50 5.74
C GLN A 184 14.11 -13.97 5.86
N LYS A 185 14.50 -14.62 6.96
CA LYS A 185 14.12 -16.01 7.25
C LYS A 185 12.60 -16.19 7.33
N GLN A 186 11.90 -15.28 8.01
CA GLN A 186 10.44 -15.33 8.07
C GLN A 186 9.78 -15.19 6.69
N VAL A 187 10.33 -14.35 5.81
CA VAL A 187 9.86 -14.23 4.42
C VAL A 187 10.10 -15.53 3.64
N ASP A 188 11.27 -16.15 3.80
CA ASP A 188 11.60 -17.44 3.18
C ASP A 188 10.65 -18.55 3.63
N ASP A 189 10.45 -18.68 4.94
CA ASP A 189 9.57 -19.68 5.54
C ASP A 189 8.12 -19.49 5.06
N LEU A 190 7.64 -18.22 5.00
CA LEU A 190 6.32 -17.88 4.49
C LEU A 190 6.14 -18.26 3.03
N VAL A 191 7.07 -17.86 2.15
CA VAL A 191 6.98 -18.16 0.71
C VAL A 191 7.02 -19.67 0.47
N THR A 192 7.91 -20.38 1.17
CA THR A 192 8.03 -21.85 1.07
C THR A 192 6.73 -22.53 1.49
N SER A 193 6.16 -22.14 2.63
CA SER A 193 4.90 -22.66 3.14
C SER A 193 3.75 -22.43 2.15
N LEU A 194 3.59 -21.21 1.66
CA LEU A 194 2.54 -20.84 0.72
C LEU A 194 2.66 -21.59 -0.62
N LEU A 195 3.89 -21.79 -1.12
CA LEU A 195 4.09 -22.58 -2.33
C LEU A 195 3.75 -24.06 -2.11
N ALA A 196 4.12 -24.62 -0.95
CA ALA A 196 3.78 -26.01 -0.61
C ALA A 196 2.26 -26.23 -0.50
N GLU A 197 1.50 -25.23 -0.02
CA GLU A 197 0.03 -25.31 0.00
C GLU A 197 -0.62 -25.31 -1.39
N ILE A 198 0.05 -24.70 -2.39
CA ILE A 198 -0.49 -24.54 -3.75
C ILE A 198 -0.11 -25.73 -4.64
N ILE A 199 0.94 -26.49 -4.26
CA ILE A 199 1.42 -27.65 -5.00
C ILE A 199 0.77 -28.90 -4.40
N PRO A 200 -0.19 -29.54 -5.10
CA PRO A 200 -0.72 -30.83 -4.68
C PRO A 200 0.34 -31.95 -4.75
#